data_AF-A0A662X712-F1
#
_entry.id   AF-A0A662X712-F1
#
_cell.length_a   1.000
_cell.length_b   1.000
_cell.length_c   1.000
_cell.angle_alpha   90.00
_cell.angle_beta   90.00
_cell.angle_gamma   90.00
#
_symmetry.space_group_name_H-M   'P 1'
#
loop_
_entity.id
_entity.type
_entity.pdbx_description
1 polymer ?
#
loop_
_entity_poly.entity_id
_entity_poly.type
_entity_poly.pdbx_seq_one_letter_code
_entity_poly.pdbx_strand_id
1 'polypeptide(L)'
;MQKRWLEAAKVENNRLRERVRGQLKTVNGIKKILYRLTSLQKAGVMDGMLVRDYCLALEEGSTKFQVNGNHSMRKYIEPNRIVIVFAGMAQSVEALGCRVTGIEFRERGWIVVTQALKQEPDVCVVSSCCEVTLDVGSRLENPSAIAPELSRMLIAYKRKNFRSIQQELENRLVAQE
;
A
#
# COMPACT_ATOMS: atom_id res chain seq x y z
N MET A 1 34.64 -15.54 -33.82
CA MET A 1 33.93 -14.34 -33.34
C MET A 1 32.51 -14.66 -32.84
N GLN A 2 31.72 -15.43 -33.59
CA GLN A 2 30.33 -15.81 -33.29
C GLN A 2 30.10 -16.56 -31.96
N LYS A 3 31.00 -17.49 -31.58
CA LYS A 3 30.91 -18.22 -30.30
C LYS A 3 31.06 -17.32 -29.05
N ARG A 4 31.95 -16.31 -29.09
CA ARG A 4 32.13 -15.37 -27.98
C ARG A 4 30.90 -14.48 -27.79
N TRP A 5 30.25 -14.11 -28.89
CA TRP A 5 29.01 -13.34 -28.88
C TRP A 5 27.83 -14.13 -28.31
N LEU A 6 27.72 -15.41 -28.68
CA LEU A 6 26.70 -16.30 -28.16
C LEU A 6 26.83 -16.52 -26.65
N GLU A 7 28.06 -16.69 -26.15
CA GLU A 7 28.28 -16.85 -24.71
C GLU A 7 28.08 -15.56 -23.92
N ALA A 8 28.49 -14.41 -24.45
CA ALA A 8 28.16 -13.13 -23.83
C ALA A 8 26.64 -12.91 -23.74
N ALA A 9 25.89 -13.25 -24.79
CA ALA A 9 24.43 -13.13 -24.81
C ALA A 9 23.71 -14.09 -23.85
N LYS A 10 24.28 -15.29 -23.61
CA LYS A 10 23.74 -16.25 -22.63
C LYS A 10 23.97 -15.79 -21.19
N VAL A 11 25.17 -15.30 -20.89
CA VAL A 11 25.50 -14.75 -19.56
C VAL A 11 24.59 -13.57 -19.24
N GLU A 12 24.42 -12.65 -20.18
CA GLU A 12 23.54 -11.49 -19.97
C GLU A 12 22.07 -11.88 -19.86
N ASN A 13 21.58 -12.85 -20.64
CA ASN A 13 20.21 -13.36 -20.49
C ASN A 13 19.96 -13.99 -19.11
N ASN A 14 20.92 -14.75 -18.58
CA ASN A 14 20.79 -15.32 -17.25
C ASN A 14 20.77 -14.23 -16.17
N ARG A 15 21.64 -13.21 -16.30
CA ARG A 15 21.65 -12.05 -15.41
C ARG A 15 20.30 -11.32 -15.43
N LEU A 16 19.74 -11.05 -16.61
CA LEU A 16 18.44 -10.40 -16.76
C LEU A 16 17.30 -11.23 -16.15
N ARG A 17 17.32 -12.55 -16.33
CA ARG A 17 16.33 -13.46 -15.76
C ARG A 17 16.33 -13.44 -14.24
N GLU A 18 17.50 -13.48 -13.60
CA GLU A 18 17.61 -13.38 -12.15
C GLU A 18 17.07 -12.05 -11.63
N ARG A 19 17.40 -10.94 -12.31
CA ARG A 19 16.94 -9.61 -11.94
C ARG A 19 15.42 -9.45 -12.05
N VAL A 20 14.82 -9.98 -13.12
CA VAL A 20 13.36 -10.03 -13.28
C VAL A 20 12.71 -10.90 -12.19
N ARG A 21 13.36 -12.02 -11.82
CA ARG A 21 12.89 -12.90 -10.73
C ARG A 21 12.84 -12.15 -9.39
N GLY A 22 13.89 -11.39 -9.08
CA GLY A 22 13.97 -10.54 -7.88
C GLY A 22 12.87 -9.47 -7.88
N GLN A 23 12.72 -8.74 -8.99
CA GLN A 23 11.66 -7.74 -9.14
C GLN A 23 10.26 -8.34 -8.97
N LEU A 24 10.00 -9.52 -9.54
CA LEU A 24 8.72 -10.21 -9.42
C LEU A 24 8.42 -10.64 -7.98
N LYS A 25 9.44 -11.06 -7.22
CA LYS A 25 9.31 -11.38 -5.79
C LYS A 25 8.98 -10.14 -4.96
N THR A 26 9.66 -9.02 -5.20
CA THR A 26 9.40 -7.73 -4.52
C THR A 26 7.99 -7.23 -4.82
N VAL A 27 7.56 -7.27 -6.09
CA VAL A 27 6.19 -6.93 -6.49
C VAL A 27 5.17 -7.83 -5.81
N ASN A 28 5.42 -9.15 -5.73
CA ASN A 28 4.52 -10.08 -5.04
C ASN A 28 4.52 -9.89 -3.51
N GLY A 29 5.62 -9.39 -2.93
CA GLY A 29 5.69 -8.97 -1.54
C GLY A 29 4.84 -7.75 -1.27
N ILE A 30 5.06 -6.67 -2.03
CA ILE A 30 4.24 -5.44 -2.00
C ILE A 30 2.77 -5.80 -2.17
N LYS A 31 2.48 -6.68 -3.15
CA LYS A 31 1.15 -7.24 -3.38
C LYS A 31 0.63 -7.83 -2.06
N LYS A 32 1.22 -8.91 -1.54
CA LYS A 32 0.75 -9.60 -0.32
C LYS A 32 0.57 -8.68 0.90
N ILE A 33 1.42 -7.67 1.06
CA ILE A 33 1.30 -6.70 2.16
C ILE A 33 0.03 -5.85 2.00
N LEU A 34 -0.20 -5.31 0.79
CA LEU A 34 -1.44 -4.60 0.47
C LEU A 34 -2.68 -5.51 0.66
N TYR A 35 -2.55 -6.81 0.39
CA TYR A 35 -3.62 -7.81 0.59
C TYR A 35 -3.82 -8.30 2.04
N ARG A 36 -2.84 -8.13 2.95
CA ARG A 36 -2.93 -8.63 4.35
C ARG A 36 -3.49 -7.59 5.31
N LEU A 37 -3.30 -6.30 5.04
CA LEU A 37 -3.86 -5.21 5.84
C LEU A 37 -5.38 -5.00 5.62
N THR A 38 -5.98 -5.82 4.76
CA THR A 38 -7.38 -5.78 4.37
C THR A 38 -7.99 -7.17 4.59
N SER A 39 -8.86 -7.33 5.59
CA SER A 39 -9.61 -8.59 5.73
C SER A 39 -10.49 -8.76 4.48
N LEU A 40 -10.19 -9.80 3.70
CA LEU A 40 -10.54 -9.87 2.28
C LEU A 40 -12.04 -10.10 2.06
N GLN A 41 -12.71 -9.15 1.40
CA GLN A 41 -13.88 -9.45 0.57
C GLN A 41 -13.67 -8.86 -0.84
N LYS A 42 -13.84 -9.73 -1.84
CA LYS A 42 -13.91 -9.50 -3.29
C LYS A 42 -12.83 -8.63 -3.96
N ALA A 43 -12.32 -9.20 -5.05
CA ALA A 43 -11.17 -8.73 -5.76
C ALA A 43 -11.49 -8.54 -7.25
N GLY A 44 -11.85 -7.32 -7.67
CA GLY A 44 -12.09 -6.98 -9.07
C GLY A 44 -10.83 -6.48 -9.79
N VAL A 45 -10.76 -6.70 -11.10
CA VAL A 45 -9.83 -5.98 -12.00
C VAL A 45 -10.68 -5.31 -13.07
N MET A 46 -10.62 -3.99 -13.16
CA MET A 46 -11.40 -3.19 -14.12
C MET A 46 -10.44 -2.24 -14.82
N ASP A 47 -10.25 -2.37 -16.14
CA ASP A 47 -9.36 -1.50 -16.93
C ASP A 47 -7.95 -1.27 -16.32
N GLY A 48 -7.29 -2.34 -15.88
CA GLY A 48 -5.97 -2.27 -15.24
C GLY A 48 -5.96 -1.67 -13.83
N MET A 49 -7.13 -1.30 -13.30
CA MET A 49 -7.37 -0.89 -11.92
C MET A 49 -7.68 -2.11 -11.07
N LEU A 50 -6.99 -2.20 -9.94
CA LEU A 50 -7.20 -3.22 -8.92
C LEU A 50 -8.13 -2.65 -7.85
N VAL A 51 -9.35 -3.21 -7.73
CA VAL A 51 -10.34 -2.76 -6.72
C VAL A 51 -10.51 -3.84 -5.65
N ARG A 52 -10.54 -3.43 -4.39
CA ARG A 52 -10.58 -4.33 -3.23
C ARG A 52 -11.46 -3.78 -2.13
N ASP A 53 -12.38 -4.58 -1.61
CA ASP A 53 -13.09 -4.24 -0.38
C ASP A 53 -12.30 -4.74 0.83
N TYR A 54 -12.46 -4.06 1.96
CA TYR A 54 -11.82 -4.41 3.21
C TYR A 54 -12.67 -4.04 4.41
N CYS A 55 -12.50 -4.82 5.47
CA CYS A 55 -12.91 -4.46 6.81
C CYS A 55 -11.65 -4.33 7.68
N LEU A 56 -11.59 -3.27 8.48
CA LEU A 56 -10.47 -3.00 9.37
C LEU A 56 -11.02 -2.68 10.76
N ALA A 57 -10.52 -3.41 11.75
CA ALA A 57 -10.69 -3.08 13.15
C ALA A 57 -9.42 -2.36 13.64
N LEU A 58 -9.59 -1.17 14.18
CA LEU A 58 -8.58 -0.35 14.84
C LEU A 58 -8.86 -0.38 16.34
N GLU A 59 -7.81 -0.60 17.12
CA GLU A 59 -7.88 -0.55 18.57
C GLU A 59 -6.72 0.32 19.08
N GLU A 60 -7.05 1.38 19.82
CA GLU A 60 -6.09 2.26 20.49
C GLU A 60 -6.58 2.54 21.92
N GLY A 61 -5.90 1.99 22.93
CA GLY A 61 -6.36 2.06 24.32
C GLY A 61 -7.70 1.35 24.51
N SER A 62 -8.69 2.06 25.06
CA SER A 62 -10.08 1.60 25.19
C SER A 62 -10.94 1.85 23.94
N THR A 63 -10.41 2.56 22.94
CA THR A 63 -11.16 2.95 21.75
C THR A 63 -11.07 1.87 20.69
N LYS A 64 -12.21 1.26 20.36
CA LYS A 64 -12.37 0.33 19.24
C LYS A 64 -13.10 1.01 18.11
N PHE A 65 -12.63 0.78 16.89
CA PHE A 65 -13.17 1.40 15.70
C PHE A 65 -13.15 0.43 14.53
N GLN A 66 -14.30 0.19 13.91
CA GLN A 66 -14.42 -0.67 12.75
C GLN A 66 -14.78 0.16 11.52
N VAL A 67 -14.06 -0.07 10.43
CA VAL A 67 -14.34 0.53 9.13
C VAL A 67 -14.52 -0.52 8.06
N ASN A 68 -15.49 -0.31 7.19
CA ASN A 68 -15.64 -1.02 5.94
C ASN A 68 -15.33 -0.06 4.81
N GLY A 69 -14.51 -0.48 3.86
CA GLY A 69 -14.17 0.38 2.74
C GLY A 69 -13.74 -0.40 1.53
N ASN A 70 -13.37 0.36 0.51
CA ASN A 70 -12.71 -0.16 -0.67
C ASN A 70 -11.48 0.67 -0.99
N HIS A 71 -10.49 0.03 -1.58
CA HIS A 71 -9.34 0.67 -2.21
C HIS A 71 -9.29 0.29 -3.68
N SER A 72 -8.94 1.27 -4.48
CA SER A 72 -8.68 1.12 -5.90
C SER A 72 -7.28 1.59 -6.20
N MET A 73 -6.52 0.79 -6.94
CA MET A 73 -5.12 1.04 -7.24
C MET A 73 -4.83 0.88 -8.72
N ARG A 74 -3.94 1.70 -9.26
CA ARG A 74 -3.44 1.54 -10.64
C ARG A 74 -1.92 1.68 -10.65
N LYS A 75 -1.27 0.80 -11.41
CA LYS A 75 0.19 0.76 -11.56
C LYS A 75 0.59 1.31 -12.93
N TYR A 76 1.55 2.21 -12.94
CA TYR A 76 2.22 2.74 -14.12
C TYR A 76 3.69 2.33 -14.08
N ILE A 77 4.19 1.85 -15.21
CA ILE A 77 5.60 1.50 -15.40
C ILE A 77 6.19 2.55 -16.32
N GLU A 78 7.16 3.30 -15.81
CA GLU A 78 7.90 4.31 -16.55
C GLU A 78 9.38 3.88 -16.67
N PRO A 79 10.16 4.46 -17.59
CA PRO A 79 11.53 3.98 -17.86
C PRO A 79 12.45 3.88 -16.63
N ASN A 80 12.29 4.75 -15.64
CA ASN A 80 13.16 4.82 -14.46
C ASN A 80 12.41 4.68 -13.12
N ARG A 81 11.09 4.44 -13.17
CA ARG A 81 10.27 4.37 -11.96
C ARG A 81 9.00 3.56 -12.14
N ILE A 82 8.50 3.03 -11.04
CA ILE A 82 7.16 2.46 -10.95
C ILE A 82 6.32 3.40 -10.10
N VAL A 83 5.16 3.82 -10.60
CA VAL A 83 4.22 4.66 -9.87
C VAL A 83 2.96 3.86 -9.62
N ILE A 84 2.55 3.75 -8.36
CA ILE A 84 1.27 3.16 -7.97
C ILE A 84 0.43 4.29 -7.41
N VAL A 85 -0.67 4.63 -8.07
CA VAL A 85 -1.67 5.55 -7.51
C VAL A 85 -2.76 4.73 -6.85
N PHE A 86 -3.28 5.23 -5.73
CA PHE A 86 -4.36 4.59 -5.02
C PHE A 86 -5.37 5.63 -4.53
N ALA A 87 -6.62 5.21 -4.47
CA ALA A 87 -7.71 5.95 -3.89
C ALA A 87 -8.62 4.99 -3.14
N GLY A 88 -9.27 5.46 -2.09
CA GLY A 88 -10.05 4.62 -1.22
C GLY A 88 -11.16 5.38 -0.54
N MET A 89 -12.21 4.67 -0.20
CA MET A 89 -13.32 5.19 0.59
C MET A 89 -13.69 4.16 1.64
N ALA A 90 -13.86 4.61 2.88
CA ALA A 90 -14.34 3.78 3.96
C ALA A 90 -15.38 4.51 4.80
N GLN A 91 -16.29 3.76 5.37
CA GLN A 91 -17.27 4.25 6.32
C GLN A 91 -17.08 3.54 7.64
N SER A 92 -17.21 4.28 8.74
CA SER A 92 -17.26 3.67 10.05
C SER A 92 -18.53 2.85 10.22
N VAL A 93 -18.37 1.68 10.83
CA VAL A 93 -19.45 0.74 11.12
C VAL A 93 -19.69 0.66 12.62
N GLU A 94 -18.63 0.84 13.42
CA GLU A 94 -18.68 0.82 14.87
C GLU A 94 -17.58 1.73 15.45
N ALA A 95 -17.92 2.50 16.48
CA ALA A 95 -16.98 3.29 17.28
C ALA A 95 -17.39 3.20 18.75
N LEU A 96 -16.42 2.95 19.64
CA LEU A 96 -16.66 2.89 21.10
C LEU A 96 -17.77 1.89 21.51
N GLY A 97 -17.94 0.79 20.78
CA GLY A 97 -18.97 -0.22 21.04
C GLY A 97 -20.37 0.14 20.52
N CYS A 98 -20.51 1.27 19.83
CA CYS A 98 -21.78 1.73 19.25
C CYS A 98 -21.71 1.72 17.73
N ARG A 99 -22.80 1.33 17.06
CA ARG A 99 -22.95 1.55 15.62
C ARG A 99 -23.03 3.05 15.35
N VAL A 100 -22.11 3.54 14.55
CA VAL A 100 -22.05 4.94 14.15
C VAL A 100 -22.33 5.05 12.66
N THR A 101 -22.99 6.13 12.27
CA THR A 101 -23.18 6.50 10.86
C THR A 101 -22.74 7.95 10.67
N GLY A 102 -22.36 8.30 9.44
CA GLY A 102 -21.87 9.64 9.13
C GLY A 102 -20.41 9.88 9.48
N ILE A 103 -19.57 8.85 9.58
CA ILE A 103 -18.11 9.02 9.60
C ILE A 103 -17.56 8.36 8.34
N GLU A 104 -17.00 9.18 7.45
CA GLU A 104 -16.43 8.71 6.20
C GLU A 104 -14.96 9.09 6.08
N PHE A 105 -14.20 8.19 5.48
CA PHE A 105 -12.79 8.34 5.21
C PHE A 105 -12.61 8.29 3.71
N ARG A 106 -11.96 9.29 3.14
CA ARG A 106 -11.52 9.28 1.76
C ARG A 106 -10.02 9.35 1.74
N GLU A 107 -9.39 8.40 1.08
CA GLU A 107 -7.95 8.40 0.90
C GLU A 107 -7.58 8.52 -0.57
N ARG A 108 -6.45 9.17 -0.80
CA ARG A 108 -5.76 9.14 -2.07
C ARG A 108 -4.28 9.26 -1.83
N GLY A 109 -3.50 8.67 -2.71
CA GLY A 109 -2.06 8.71 -2.56
C GLY A 109 -1.34 8.04 -3.69
N TRP A 110 -0.03 7.99 -3.52
CA TRP A 110 0.85 7.35 -4.45
C TRP A 110 2.03 6.71 -3.75
N ILE A 111 2.57 5.67 -4.39
CA ILE A 111 3.85 5.06 -4.07
C ILE A 111 4.71 5.15 -5.32
N VAL A 112 5.92 5.68 -5.18
CA VAL A 112 6.91 5.78 -6.24
C VAL A 112 8.11 4.92 -5.86
N VAL A 113 8.48 4.01 -6.74
CA VAL A 113 9.69 3.20 -6.63
C VAL A 113 10.65 3.66 -7.71
N THR A 114 11.79 4.22 -7.30
CA THR A 114 12.85 4.71 -8.18
C THR A 114 14.14 3.97 -7.88
N GLN A 115 15.01 3.84 -8.89
CA GLN A 115 16.39 3.41 -8.63
C GLN A 115 17.11 4.48 -7.78
N ALA A 116 17.87 4.06 -6.77
CA ALA A 116 18.52 4.99 -5.84
C ALA A 116 19.64 5.78 -6.54
N LEU A 117 20.51 5.06 -7.25
CA LEU A 117 21.61 5.62 -8.03
C LEU A 117 21.73 4.84 -9.33
N LYS A 118 22.05 5.51 -10.45
CA LYS A 118 22.23 4.85 -11.75
C LYS A 118 23.28 3.73 -11.71
N GLN A 119 24.30 3.91 -10.89
CA GLN A 119 25.41 2.99 -10.71
C GLN A 119 25.07 1.78 -9.81
N GLU A 120 23.95 1.84 -9.08
CA GLU A 120 23.50 0.79 -8.15
C GLU A 120 22.14 0.25 -8.61
N PRO A 121 22.12 -0.65 -9.62
CA PRO A 121 20.90 -1.19 -10.23
C PRO A 121 20.01 -2.01 -9.29
N ASP A 122 20.55 -2.40 -8.14
CA ASP A 122 19.91 -3.28 -7.17
C ASP A 122 19.42 -2.53 -5.92
N VAL A 123 19.69 -1.22 -5.83
CA VAL A 123 19.21 -0.36 -4.75
C VAL A 123 18.07 0.52 -5.25
N CYS A 124 16.95 0.53 -4.52
CA CYS A 124 15.79 1.34 -4.85
C CYS A 124 15.35 2.21 -3.67
N VAL A 125 14.78 3.36 -4.00
CA VAL A 125 14.10 4.25 -3.06
C VAL A 125 12.60 4.05 -3.25
N VAL A 126 11.90 3.74 -2.16
CA VAL A 126 10.45 3.70 -2.11
C VAL A 126 9.96 4.94 -1.39
N SER A 127 9.25 5.81 -2.10
CA SER A 127 8.59 6.99 -1.55
C SER A 127 7.09 6.78 -1.56
N SER A 128 6.41 7.18 -0.49
CA SER A 128 4.95 7.09 -0.39
C SER A 128 4.38 8.38 0.16
N CYS A 129 3.28 8.82 -0.42
CA CYS A 129 2.49 9.94 0.07
C CYS A 129 1.02 9.54 0.11
N CYS A 130 0.33 9.96 1.16
CA CYS A 130 -1.09 9.68 1.34
C CYS A 130 -1.77 10.89 1.97
N GLU A 131 -2.87 11.29 1.37
CA GLU A 131 -3.83 12.21 1.94
C GLU A 131 -5.04 11.41 2.42
N VAL A 132 -5.51 11.72 3.62
CA VAL A 132 -6.74 11.16 4.19
C VAL A 132 -7.63 12.33 4.59
N THR A 133 -8.81 12.37 4.00
CA THR A 133 -9.90 13.27 4.38
C THR A 133 -10.86 12.53 5.30
N LEU A 134 -11.16 13.14 6.44
CA LEU A 134 -12.15 12.67 7.39
C LEU A 134 -13.38 13.57 7.30
N ASP A 135 -14.50 13.00 6.88
CA ASP A 135 -15.79 13.66 6.86
C ASP A 135 -16.60 13.16 8.07
N VAL A 136 -16.83 14.07 9.03
CA VAL A 136 -17.66 13.82 10.22
C VAL A 136 -19.00 14.50 10.02
N GLY A 137 -20.04 13.69 9.85
CA GLY A 137 -21.40 14.11 9.53
C GLY A 137 -21.97 15.01 10.60
N SER A 138 -22.71 16.03 10.16
CA SER A 138 -23.34 17.04 11.01
C SER A 138 -24.38 16.50 11.99
N ARG A 139 -24.79 15.24 11.84
CA ARG A 139 -25.78 14.57 12.68
C ARG A 139 -25.18 13.92 13.94
N LEU A 140 -23.86 13.90 14.08
CA LEU A 140 -23.21 13.44 15.31
C LEU A 140 -23.37 14.49 16.40
N GLU A 141 -23.62 14.08 17.65
CA GLU A 141 -23.93 15.00 18.76
C GLU A 141 -22.76 15.91 19.14
N ASN A 142 -21.53 15.66 18.67
CA ASN A 142 -20.39 16.56 18.86
C ASN A 142 -19.26 16.33 17.82
N PRO A 143 -19.43 16.78 16.56
CA PRO A 143 -18.46 16.50 15.50
C PRO A 143 -17.08 17.12 15.78
N SER A 144 -17.04 18.28 16.44
CA SER A 144 -15.81 19.02 16.75
C SER A 144 -14.96 18.35 17.84
N ALA A 145 -15.56 17.58 18.75
CA ALA A 145 -14.82 16.78 19.73
C ALA A 145 -14.27 15.48 19.13
N ILE A 146 -15.00 14.85 18.21
CA ILE A 146 -14.67 13.52 17.66
C ILE A 146 -13.61 13.61 16.55
N ALA A 147 -13.67 14.63 15.69
CA ALA A 147 -12.79 14.73 14.52
C ALA A 147 -11.28 14.75 14.87
N PRO A 148 -10.81 15.48 15.91
CA PRO A 148 -9.39 15.46 16.30
C PRO A 148 -8.92 14.10 16.80
N GLU A 149 -9.74 13.38 17.58
CA GLU A 149 -9.40 12.07 18.12
C GLU A 149 -9.26 11.03 17.00
N LEU A 150 -10.27 10.95 16.12
CA LEU A 150 -10.22 10.06 14.95
C LEU A 150 -9.05 10.40 14.03
N SER A 151 -8.76 11.69 13.82
CA SER A 151 -7.61 12.11 13.01
C SER A 151 -6.29 11.61 13.59
N ARG A 152 -6.10 11.71 14.92
CA ARG A 152 -4.89 11.21 15.58
C ARG A 152 -4.76 9.69 15.44
N MET A 153 -5.84 8.96 15.67
CA MET A 153 -5.86 7.50 15.54
C MET A 153 -5.54 7.07 14.10
N LEU A 154 -6.11 7.73 13.10
CA LEU A 154 -5.78 7.48 11.69
C LEU A 154 -4.32 7.77 11.37
N ILE A 155 -3.78 8.89 11.85
CA ILE A 155 -2.37 9.24 11.64
C ILE A 155 -1.46 8.19 12.28
N ALA A 156 -1.77 7.76 13.50
CA ALA A 156 -1.03 6.71 14.21
C ALA A 156 -1.09 5.38 13.44
N TYR A 157 -2.29 4.98 13.01
CA TYR A 157 -2.50 3.79 12.19
C TYR A 157 -1.72 3.85 10.88
N LYS A 158 -1.83 4.94 10.11
CA LYS A 158 -1.12 5.11 8.84
C LYS A 158 0.39 5.06 9.04
N ARG A 159 0.94 5.74 10.06
CA ARG A 159 2.37 5.65 10.40
C ARG A 159 2.79 4.21 10.72
N LYS A 160 2.02 3.50 11.53
CA LYS A 160 2.30 2.10 11.90
C LYS A 160 2.25 1.20 10.66
N ASN A 161 1.26 1.38 9.80
CA ASN A 161 1.15 0.65 8.54
C ASN A 161 2.35 0.91 7.63
N PHE A 162 2.74 2.18 7.40
CA PHE A 162 3.89 2.50 6.56
C PHE A 162 5.17 1.86 7.08
N ARG A 163 5.43 1.93 8.39
CA ARG A 163 6.59 1.26 9.00
C ARG A 163 6.51 -0.25 8.87
N SER A 164 5.34 -0.84 9.07
CA SER A 164 5.14 -2.29 8.92
C SER A 164 5.37 -2.75 7.49
N ILE A 165 4.89 -1.98 6.51
CA ILE A 165 5.12 -2.24 5.08
C ILE A 165 6.62 -2.19 4.80
N GLN A 166 7.30 -1.14 5.27
CA GLN A 166 8.74 -0.99 5.10
C GLN A 166 9.51 -2.18 5.72
N GLN A 167 9.23 -2.53 6.98
CA GLN A 167 9.90 -3.63 7.66
C GLN A 167 9.67 -4.98 6.97
N GLU A 168 8.46 -5.25 6.48
CA GLU A 168 8.19 -6.50 5.75
C GLU A 168 8.94 -6.54 4.41
N LEU A 169 9.09 -5.39 3.73
CA LEU A 169 9.92 -5.30 2.53
C LEU A 169 11.38 -5.59 2.85
N GLU A 170 11.94 -4.95 3.87
CA GLU A 170 13.31 -5.18 4.34
C GLU A 170 13.54 -6.65 4.72
N ASN A 171 12.65 -7.25 5.53
CA ASN A 171 12.76 -8.65 5.94
C ASN A 171 12.76 -9.61 4.74
N ARG A 172 11.95 -9.33 3.71
CA ARG A 172 11.90 -10.14 2.49
C ARG A 172 13.13 -9.96 1.62
N LEU A 173 13.77 -8.79 1.66
CA LEU A 173 15.03 -8.56 0.95
C LEU A 173 16.17 -9.32 1.64
N VAL A 174 16.24 -9.27 2.98
CA VAL A 174 17.26 -9.99 3.76
C VAL A 174 17.09 -11.51 3.66
N ALA A 175 15.86 -12.03 3.71
CA ALA A 175 15.60 -13.48 3.57
C ALA A 175 15.88 -14.05 2.16
N GLN A 176 16.45 -13.25 1.25
CA GLN A 176 16.87 -13.66 -0.09
C GLN A 176 18.41 -13.73 -0.25
N GLU A 177 19.17 -13.38 0.78
CA GLU A 177 20.59 -13.71 0.95
C GLU A 177 20.75 -15.10 1.59
#